data_AF-A0A226X5S6-F1
#
_entry.id   AF-A0A226X5S6-F1
#
_cell.length_a   1.000
_cell.length_b   1.000
_cell.length_c   1.000
_cell.angle_alpha   90.00
_cell.angle_beta   90.00
_cell.angle_gamma   90.00
#
_symmetry.space_group_name_H-M   'P 1'
#
loop_
_entity.id
_entity.type
_entity.pdbx_description
1 polymer ?
#
loop_
_entity_poly.entity_id
_entity_poly.type
_entity_poly.pdbx_seq_one_letter_code
_entity_poly.pdbx_strand_id
1 'polypeptide(L)' 'MNSHSSAEAAALARYVQATRAVSAAFDATRSEPELDAEGRTVALALQRLDSALLELDTSQRSLDAILSRAGGH' A
#
# COMPACT_ATOMS: atom_id res chain seq x y z
N MET A 1 -23.14 19.30 -4.59
CA MET A 1 -22.34 18.62 -3.55
C MET A 1 -22.36 17.15 -3.87
N ASN A 2 -21.23 16.50 -4.22
CA ASN A 2 -21.08 15.02 -4.26
C ASN A 2 -19.66 14.55 -4.70
N SER A 3 -18.84 15.41 -5.31
CA SER A 3 -17.51 15.02 -5.81
C SER A 3 -16.49 14.69 -4.71
N HIS A 4 -16.63 15.30 -3.52
CA HIS A 4 -15.73 15.06 -2.38
C HIS A 4 -15.93 13.66 -1.76
N SER A 5 -17.17 13.23 -1.55
CA SER A 5 -17.49 11.89 -1.05
C SER A 5 -17.03 10.80 -2.03
N SER A 6 -17.13 11.05 -3.34
CA SER A 6 -16.63 10.13 -4.37
C SER A 6 -15.10 10.04 -4.40
N ALA A 7 -14.39 11.16 -4.19
CA ALA A 7 -12.93 11.17 -4.17
C ALA A 7 -12.38 10.49 -2.90
N GLU A 8 -13.01 10.73 -1.76
CA GLU A 8 -12.67 10.10 -0.47
C GLU A 8 -12.89 8.58 -0.51
N ALA A 9 -14.02 8.12 -1.07
CA ALA A 9 -14.28 6.70 -1.24
C ALA A 9 -13.24 6.01 -2.15
N ALA A 10 -12.80 6.70 -3.22
CA ALA A 10 -11.78 6.19 -4.13
C ALA A 10 -10.37 6.15 -3.49
N ALA A 11 -10.07 7.09 -2.60
CA ALA A 11 -8.84 7.09 -1.82
C ALA A 11 -8.83 5.95 -0.78
N LEU A 12 -9.95 5.77 -0.07
CA LEU A 12 -10.11 4.69 0.91
C LEU A 12 -9.99 3.31 0.25
N ALA A 13 -10.61 3.13 -0.92
CA ALA A 13 -10.51 1.88 -1.67
C ALA A 13 -9.05 1.56 -2.07
N ARG A 14 -8.29 2.56 -2.51
CA ARG A 14 -6.86 2.40 -2.82
C ARG A 14 -6.04 2.07 -1.58
N TYR A 15 -6.29 2.73 -0.45
CA TYR A 15 -5.61 2.44 0.81
C TYR A 15 -5.82 0.98 1.23
N VAL A 16 -7.08 0.52 1.24
CA VAL A 16 -7.42 -0.87 1.59
C VAL A 16 -6.76 -1.87 0.64
N GLN A 17 -6.71 -1.56 -0.66
CA GLN A 17 -6.03 -2.39 -1.64
C GLN A 17 -4.52 -2.48 -1.38
N ALA A 18 -3.87 -1.35 -1.08
CA ALA A 18 -2.45 -1.30 -0.75
C ALA A 18 -2.14 -2.12 0.52
N THR A 19 -2.96 -1.99 1.58
CA THR A 19 -2.81 -2.78 2.81
C THR A 19 -2.89 -4.28 2.54
N ARG A 20 -3.82 -4.72 1.68
CA ARG A 20 -3.94 -6.13 1.30
C ARG A 20 -2.72 -6.64 0.52
N ALA A 21 -2.16 -5.82 -0.37
CA ALA A 21 -0.96 -6.17 -1.12
C ALA A 21 0.26 -6.35 -0.19
N VAL A 22 0.40 -5.48 0.82
CA VAL A 22 1.44 -5.61 1.86
C VAL A 22 1.28 -6.90 2.64
N SER A 23 0.07 -7.22 3.13
CA SER A 23 -0.18 -8.46 3.85
C SER A 23 0.16 -9.70 3.02
N ALA A 24 -0.23 -9.71 1.74
CA ALA A 24 0.09 -10.82 0.84
C ALA A 24 1.60 -10.98 0.61
N ALA A 25 2.35 -9.88 0.52
CA ALA A 25 3.82 -9.93 0.40
C ALA A 25 4.48 -10.49 1.68
N PHE A 26 3.98 -10.13 2.86
CA PHE A 26 4.43 -10.70 4.14
C PHE A 26 4.08 -12.18 4.31
N ASP A 27 2.89 -12.60 3.88
CA ASP A 27 2.50 -14.00 3.96
C ASP A 27 3.34 -14.89 3.02
N ALA A 28 3.75 -14.33 1.88
CA ALA A 28 4.67 -15.00 0.95
C ALA A 28 6.06 -15.21 1.56
N THR A 29 6.57 -14.30 2.41
CA THR A 29 7.87 -14.50 3.09
C THR A 29 7.80 -15.51 4.25
N ARG A 30 6.62 -15.75 4.82
CA ARG A 30 6.43 -16.75 5.90
C ARG A 30 6.18 -18.16 5.39
N SER A 31 5.75 -18.33 4.14
CA SER A 31 5.24 -19.60 3.62
C SER A 31 6.25 -20.42 2.83
N GLU A 32 7.54 -20.05 2.77
CA GLU A 32 8.57 -20.85 2.09
C GLU A 32 9.26 -21.83 3.05
N PRO A 33 9.06 -23.16 2.90
CA PRO A 33 10.02 -24.18 3.29
C PRO A 33 10.95 -24.57 2.12
N GLU A 34 12.23 -24.75 2.45
CA GLU A 34 13.34 -25.41 1.71
C GLU A 34 14.15 -24.59 0.66
N LEU A 35 15.17 -23.87 1.14
CA LEU A 35 16.61 -24.17 1.03
C LEU A 35 17.21 -24.48 -0.36
N ASP A 36 17.12 -23.55 -1.33
CA ASP A 36 18.15 -23.36 -2.41
C ASP A 36 17.91 -22.07 -3.22
N ALA A 37 16.65 -21.66 -3.41
CA ALA A 37 16.27 -20.45 -4.18
C ALA A 37 16.24 -19.15 -3.34
N GLU A 38 16.57 -19.23 -2.05
CA GLU A 38 16.18 -18.29 -0.99
C GLU A 38 16.68 -16.85 -1.19
N GLY A 39 17.91 -16.65 -1.70
CA GLY A 39 18.45 -15.30 -1.87
C GLY A 39 17.70 -14.45 -2.89
N ARG A 40 17.24 -15.06 -3.99
CA ARG A 40 16.47 -14.36 -5.03
C ARG A 40 15.01 -14.16 -4.62
N THR A 41 14.40 -15.14 -3.96
CA THR A 41 13.00 -15.01 -3.54
C THR A 41 12.85 -13.99 -2.41
N VAL A 42 13.78 -13.97 -1.44
CA VAL A 42 13.81 -12.94 -0.38
C VAL A 42 14.08 -11.56 -0.98
N ALA A 43 15.05 -11.42 -1.90
CA ALA A 43 15.30 -10.14 -2.57
C ALA A 43 14.07 -9.63 -3.34
N LEU A 44 13.34 -10.52 -4.02
CA LEU A 44 12.10 -10.17 -4.72
C LEU A 44 10.99 -9.78 -3.75
N ALA A 45 10.86 -10.48 -2.61
CA ALA A 45 9.87 -10.17 -1.60
C ALA A 45 10.15 -8.81 -0.91
N LEU A 46 11.42 -8.53 -0.62
CA LEU A 46 11.85 -7.22 -0.10
C LEU A 46 11.59 -6.11 -1.12
N GLN A 47 11.89 -6.32 -2.39
CA GLN A 47 11.60 -5.35 -3.45
C GLN A 47 10.09 -5.07 -3.59
N ARG A 48 9.26 -6.10 -3.46
CA ARG A 48 7.79 -5.96 -3.45
C ARG A 48 7.31 -5.20 -2.22
N LEU A 49 7.90 -5.47 -1.06
CA LEU A 49 7.61 -4.76 0.18
C LEU A 49 7.97 -3.27 0.07
N ASP A 50 9.17 -2.95 -0.40
CA ASP A 50 9.62 -1.56 -0.60
C ASP A 50 8.68 -0.80 -1.55
N SER A 51 8.26 -1.45 -2.64
CA SER A 51 7.32 -0.86 -3.60
C SER A 51 5.96 -0.58 -2.94
N ALA A 52 5.46 -1.52 -2.14
CA ALA A 52 4.20 -1.36 -1.44
C ALA A 52 4.27 -0.27 -0.35
N LEU A 53 5.40 -0.13 0.33
CA LEU A 53 5.64 0.94 1.30
C LEU A 53 5.68 2.32 0.62
N LEU A 54 6.29 2.42 -0.56
CA LEU A 54 6.31 3.66 -1.34
C LEU A 54 4.91 4.08 -1.81
N GLU A 55 4.11 3.12 -2.28
CA GLU A 55 2.72 3.38 -2.66
C GLU A 55 1.86 3.81 -1.46
N LEU A 56 2.12 3.25 -0.28
CA LEU A 56 1.45 3.61 0.95
C LEU A 56 1.78 5.05 1.38
N ASP A 57 3.06 5.43 1.41
CA ASP A 57 3.49 6.81 1.71
C ASP A 57 2.88 7.82 0.72
N THR A 58 2.87 7.48 -0.57
CA THR A 58 2.26 8.31 -1.62
C THR A 58 0.75 8.47 -1.40
N SER A 59 0.05 7.38 -1.07
CA SER A 59 -1.39 7.43 -0.77
C SER A 59 -1.68 8.26 0.47
N GLN A 60 -0.85 8.15 1.52
CA GLN A 60 -1.00 8.94 2.74
C GLN A 60 -0.83 10.44 2.47
N ARG A 61 0.22 10.85 1.75
CA ARG A 61 0.43 12.26 1.37
C ARG A 61 -0.72 12.79 0.53
N SER A 62 -1.25 11.97 -0.39
CA SER A 62 -2.40 12.35 -1.19
C SER A 62 -3.64 12.58 -0.33
N LEU A 63 -3.88 11.71 0.65
CA LEU A 63 -4.98 11.84 1.61
C LEU A 63 -4.82 13.11 2.46
N ASP A 64 -3.63 13.35 3.01
CA ASP A 64 -3.33 14.54 3.81
C ASP A 64 -3.56 15.84 3.02
N ALA A 65 -3.20 15.86 1.73
CA ALA A 65 -3.44 17.00 0.86
C ALA A 65 -4.95 17.24 0.61
N ILE A 66 -5.73 16.17 0.43
CA ILE A 66 -7.19 16.26 0.28
C ILE A 66 -7.83 16.79 1.57
N LEU A 67 -7.43 16.25 2.73
CA LEU A 67 -7.95 16.66 4.04
C LEU A 67 -7.57 18.10 4.38
N SER A 68 -6.32 18.50 4.11
CA SER A 68 -5.85 19.88 4.31
C SER A 68 -6.65 20.88 3.47
N ARG A 69 -6.98 20.51 2.23
CA ARG A 69 -7.84 21.32 1.36
C ARG A 69 -9.29 21.36 1.85
N ALA A 70 -9.78 20.27 2.44
CA ALA A 70 -11.14 20.18 2.96
C ALA A 70 -11.34 20.91 4.31
N GLY A 71 -10.32 20.93 5.18
CA GLY A 71 -10.35 21.57 6.50
C GLY A 71 -9.91 23.05 6.52
N GLY A 72 -9.53 23.63 5.38
CA GLY A 72 -9.14 25.03 5.24
C GLY A 72 -10.31 26.02 5.05
N HIS A 73 -11.53 25.66 5.49
CA HIS A 73 -12.74 26.49 5.40
C HIS A 73 -13.35 26.75 6.78
#